data_AF-A0AA39MHK4-F1
#
_entry.id   AF-A0AA39MHK4-F1
#
_cell.length_a   1.000
_cell.length_b   1.000
_cell.length_c   1.000
_cell.angle_alpha   90.00
_cell.angle_beta   90.00
_cell.angle_gamma   90.00
#
_symmetry.space_group_name_H-M   'P 1'
#
loop_
_entity.id
_entity.type
_entity.pdbx_description
1 polymer ?
#
loop_
_entity_poly.entity_id
_entity_poly.type
_entity_poly.pdbx_seq_one_letter_code
_entity_poly.pdbx_strand_id
1 'polypeptide(L)'
;MPTVGRLLAFLAVLIEVYAYIWPSNIDYLEGLIYQQSGYRRFGVIDGVSPCSFSSGGAGRQAAAEWVRTAFHDMITHNATDGTGGMDASIMFEMDRPENPGTAFNGTMNFMINFYNIQVSMADLFALAVYHAVGSCGGPRIAMRGGRIDATSAGPAGVPEPTDDLDTIVAQFASAGFSISEMIQMVACGHTLGGVHGVDFPNITGNDSSTNFVHFDSTFDSFDTTVVTEYLDDTTQNPLVVGPETSNSDLLVFSADGNVTMQSLSDDESFTTTCKDILQRMVEVVPSSVTLSDTIEPIPIKPVAIQMTLDSSGALTFTGEIRVLTSDRDDTNLTVRLHYADHDGNIPSNNTIPTVVVPMSGYGFHVNFNFYAFSVAVPNGISSFNISVTSSSGAEEVYDNGGIGYLTQDNIFFLSPHSCLVQEVDENGNWNLTAVAAVRNDVLLTNPSLDVVVKTQRIGIPVPLLTVESSAMEIWNAGAYDGFTLYTGSFSLPIYSWSTTFDVTVGEYSDSFKSSGSLAGTCS
;
A
#
# COMPACT_ATOMS: atom_id res chain seq x y z
N MET A 1 -63.06 16.41 24.98
CA MET A 1 -61.84 15.59 25.11
C MET A 1 -61.47 15.07 23.74
N PRO A 2 -60.50 15.68 23.02
CA PRO A 2 -59.93 15.07 21.83
C PRO A 2 -58.59 14.41 22.15
N THR A 3 -58.40 13.25 21.54
CA THR A 3 -57.26 12.33 21.60
C THR A 3 -56.01 12.94 20.96
N VAL A 4 -54.88 12.93 21.69
CA VAL A 4 -53.55 13.30 21.19
C VAL A 4 -52.92 12.08 20.54
N GLY A 5 -52.78 12.09 19.21
CA GLY A 5 -51.98 11.13 18.47
C GLY A 5 -50.50 11.52 18.54
N ARG A 6 -49.65 10.63 19.06
CA ARG A 6 -48.18 10.77 19.02
C ARG A 6 -47.68 10.38 17.63
N LEU A 7 -47.14 11.35 16.89
CA LEU A 7 -46.34 11.09 15.69
C LEU A 7 -44.95 10.63 16.16
N LEU A 8 -44.57 9.39 15.86
CA LEU A 8 -43.18 8.97 15.94
C LEU A 8 -42.42 9.60 14.77
N ALA A 9 -41.53 10.54 15.07
CA ALA A 9 -40.52 10.99 14.12
C ALA A 9 -39.42 9.92 14.06
N PHE A 10 -39.33 9.21 12.94
CA PHE A 10 -38.16 8.41 12.61
C PHE A 10 -37.01 9.38 12.34
N LEU A 11 -36.05 9.44 13.26
CA LEU A 11 -34.78 10.11 13.05
C LEU A 11 -33.96 9.22 12.09
N ALA A 12 -33.98 9.55 10.80
CA ALA A 12 -33.04 8.97 9.86
C ALA A 12 -31.64 9.48 10.25
N VAL A 13 -30.82 8.60 10.83
CA VAL A 13 -29.38 8.85 10.95
C VAL A 13 -28.85 8.78 9.53
N LEU A 14 -28.64 9.96 8.93
CA LEU A 14 -27.81 10.08 7.73
C LEU A 14 -26.40 9.68 8.15
N ILE A 15 -25.99 8.48 7.74
CA ILE A 15 -24.58 8.13 7.71
C ILE A 15 -23.98 9.04 6.65
N GLU A 16 -23.30 10.11 7.07
CA GLU A 16 -22.39 10.83 6.19
C GLU A 16 -21.30 9.84 5.80
N VAL A 17 -21.42 9.27 4.60
CA VAL A 17 -20.27 8.65 3.93
C VAL A 17 -19.35 9.82 3.61
N TYR A 18 -18.32 10.04 4.43
CA TYR A 18 -17.30 11.03 4.14
C TYR A 18 -16.64 10.63 2.82
N ALA A 19 -16.95 11.36 1.75
CA ALA A 19 -16.29 11.19 0.47
C ALA A 19 -14.79 11.43 0.65
N TYR A 20 -13.96 10.61 0.00
CA TYR A 20 -12.52 10.81 -0.06
C TYR A 20 -12.16 12.27 -0.42
N ILE A 21 -11.15 12.82 0.26
CA ILE A 21 -10.65 14.19 0.08
C ILE A 21 -9.18 14.13 -0.31
N TRP A 22 -8.84 14.66 -1.47
CA TRP A 22 -7.46 14.82 -1.93
C TRP A 22 -6.86 16.17 -1.45
N PRO A 23 -5.56 16.24 -1.10
CA PRO A 23 -4.66 15.12 -0.92
C PRO A 23 -4.98 14.34 0.38
N SER A 24 -4.69 13.04 0.38
CA SER A 24 -4.91 12.15 1.51
C SER A 24 -3.70 11.27 1.80
N ASN A 25 -3.55 10.84 3.05
CA ASN A 25 -2.54 9.85 3.44
C ASN A 25 -2.75 8.47 2.79
N ILE A 26 -3.94 8.18 2.24
CA ILE A 26 -4.20 6.92 1.52
C ILE A 26 -3.78 6.97 0.05
N ASP A 27 -3.37 8.13 -0.48
CA ASP A 27 -3.14 8.31 -1.92
C ASP A 27 -2.08 7.36 -2.47
N TYR A 28 -0.97 7.19 -1.77
CA TYR A 28 0.08 6.29 -2.21
C TYR A 28 -0.39 4.82 -2.14
N LEU A 29 -1.01 4.43 -1.02
CA LEU A 29 -1.50 3.07 -0.81
C LEU A 29 -2.59 2.68 -1.82
N GLU A 30 -3.52 3.58 -2.16
CA GLU A 30 -4.51 3.35 -3.22
C GLU A 30 -3.87 3.06 -4.58
N GLY A 31 -2.76 3.75 -4.89
CA GLY A 31 -1.96 3.48 -6.07
C GLY A 31 -1.33 2.09 -6.05
N LEU A 32 -0.78 1.68 -4.90
CA LEU A 32 -0.22 0.34 -4.69
C LEU A 32 -1.25 -0.78 -4.78
N ILE A 33 -2.53 -0.50 -4.49
CA ILE A 33 -3.62 -1.47 -4.61
C ILE A 33 -4.04 -1.59 -6.09
N TYR A 34 -4.33 -0.47 -6.75
CA TYR A 34 -5.08 -0.49 -8.01
C TYR A 34 -4.27 -0.23 -9.29
N GLN A 35 -3.11 0.42 -9.23
CA GLN A 35 -2.38 0.86 -10.43
C GLN A 35 -1.16 -0.05 -10.70
N GLN A 36 -1.40 -1.24 -11.25
CA GLN A 36 -0.42 -2.33 -11.32
C GLN A 36 0.37 -2.42 -12.63
N SER A 37 -0.22 -2.06 -13.77
CA SER A 37 0.44 -2.14 -15.07
C SER A 37 0.08 -0.95 -15.96
N GLY A 38 0.78 -0.83 -17.09
CA GLY A 38 0.63 0.31 -17.99
C GLY A 38 1.28 1.60 -17.48
N TYR A 39 0.68 2.73 -17.83
CA TYR A 39 1.22 4.05 -17.49
C TYR A 39 1.12 4.36 -16.00
N ARG A 40 2.18 4.98 -15.45
CA ARG A 40 2.33 5.31 -14.02
C ARG A 40 2.23 4.13 -13.05
N ARG A 41 2.36 2.89 -13.52
CA ARG A 41 2.28 1.68 -12.68
C ARG A 41 3.17 1.71 -11.43
N PHE A 42 2.69 1.11 -10.35
CA PHE A 42 3.49 0.73 -9.18
C PHE A 42 4.08 -0.66 -9.34
N GLY A 43 3.26 -1.64 -9.74
CA GLY A 43 3.73 -2.97 -10.11
C GLY A 43 3.99 -3.94 -8.96
N VAL A 44 3.22 -3.84 -7.88
CA VAL A 44 3.27 -4.81 -6.76
C VAL A 44 2.92 -6.21 -7.27
N ILE A 45 1.97 -6.32 -8.21
CA ILE A 45 1.54 -7.59 -8.81
C ILE A 45 2.68 -8.40 -9.47
N ASP A 46 3.79 -7.75 -9.89
CA ASP A 46 4.92 -8.42 -10.54
C ASP A 46 5.59 -9.44 -9.64
N GLY A 47 5.44 -9.29 -8.33
CA GLY A 47 6.01 -10.22 -7.36
C GLY A 47 5.28 -11.56 -7.27
N VAL A 48 4.07 -11.67 -7.83
CA VAL A 48 3.17 -12.83 -7.65
C VAL A 48 2.40 -13.22 -8.92
N SER A 49 2.70 -12.63 -10.07
CA SER A 49 2.00 -12.93 -11.33
C SER A 49 2.92 -13.55 -12.38
N PRO A 50 2.55 -14.71 -12.98
CA PRO A 50 1.40 -15.57 -12.63
C PRO A 50 1.51 -16.16 -11.22
N CYS A 51 0.44 -16.76 -10.68
CA CYS A 51 0.42 -17.31 -9.32
C CYS A 51 1.57 -18.28 -8.98
N SER A 52 2.07 -19.03 -9.97
CA SER A 52 3.21 -19.94 -9.86
C SER A 52 4.59 -19.25 -9.83
N PHE A 53 4.65 -17.91 -9.93
CA PHE A 53 5.88 -17.15 -9.99
C PHE A 53 6.63 -17.13 -8.64
N SER A 54 7.96 -17.14 -8.71
CA SER A 54 8.85 -16.76 -7.60
C SER A 54 10.17 -16.22 -8.13
N SER A 55 10.64 -15.12 -7.55
CA SER A 55 12.02 -14.61 -7.78
C SER A 55 13.08 -15.50 -7.12
N GLY A 56 12.69 -16.39 -6.21
CA GLY A 56 13.55 -17.34 -5.54
C GLY A 56 13.96 -18.55 -6.39
N GLY A 57 13.41 -18.69 -7.60
CA GLY A 57 13.72 -19.78 -8.52
C GLY A 57 12.77 -20.98 -8.40
N ALA A 58 13.17 -22.10 -9.02
CA ALA A 58 12.35 -23.30 -9.10
C ALA A 58 12.09 -23.90 -7.70
N GLY A 59 10.86 -24.37 -7.47
CA GLY A 59 10.45 -24.98 -6.20
C GLY A 59 10.02 -23.97 -5.14
N ARG A 60 9.63 -22.75 -5.53
CA ARG A 60 9.08 -21.72 -4.64
C ARG A 60 7.90 -21.03 -5.30
N GLN A 61 7.00 -20.47 -4.49
CA GLN A 61 5.82 -19.75 -4.95
C GLN A 61 5.64 -18.48 -4.12
N ALA A 62 5.87 -17.31 -4.72
CA ALA A 62 5.87 -16.04 -3.98
C ALA A 62 4.49 -15.71 -3.39
N ALA A 63 3.40 -16.07 -4.06
CA ALA A 63 2.05 -15.86 -3.55
C ALA A 63 1.82 -16.57 -2.20
N ALA A 64 2.22 -17.85 -2.10
CA ALA A 64 2.16 -18.60 -0.85
C ALA A 64 3.07 -18.01 0.23
N GLU A 65 4.26 -17.54 -0.14
CA GLU A 65 5.20 -16.91 0.80
C GLU A 65 4.70 -15.58 1.36
N TRP A 66 3.98 -14.81 0.55
CA TRP A 66 3.35 -13.55 0.96
C TRP A 66 2.22 -13.81 1.95
N VAL A 67 1.34 -14.78 1.67
CA VAL A 67 0.28 -15.22 2.60
C VAL A 67 0.89 -15.75 3.90
N ARG A 68 1.93 -16.59 3.81
CA ARG A 68 2.67 -17.09 4.99
C ARG A 68 3.28 -15.96 5.80
N THR A 69 3.90 -14.97 5.17
CA THR A 69 4.51 -13.83 5.88
C THR A 69 3.46 -13.06 6.69
N ALA A 70 2.30 -12.79 6.09
CA ALA A 70 1.21 -12.12 6.77
C ALA A 70 0.62 -12.95 7.93
N PHE A 71 0.43 -14.27 7.74
CA PHE A 71 -0.04 -15.16 8.80
C PHE A 71 0.92 -15.19 10.00
N HIS A 72 2.22 -15.38 9.74
CA HIS A 72 3.23 -15.47 10.80
C HIS A 72 3.39 -14.17 11.59
N ASP A 73 3.22 -13.01 10.94
CA ASP A 73 3.19 -11.71 11.61
C ASP A 73 1.94 -11.59 12.50
N MET A 74 0.79 -12.00 11.99
CA MET A 74 -0.50 -11.84 12.65
C MET A 74 -0.71 -12.77 13.85
N ILE A 75 -0.38 -14.05 13.72
CA ILE A 75 -0.90 -15.11 14.60
C ILE A 75 -0.38 -15.03 16.05
N THR A 76 0.69 -14.28 16.30
CA THR A 76 1.19 -14.02 17.66
C THR A 76 0.42 -12.92 18.39
N HIS A 77 -0.66 -12.41 17.78
CA HIS A 77 -1.61 -11.50 18.42
C HIS A 77 -2.13 -12.07 19.74
N ASN A 78 -2.26 -11.20 20.74
CA ASN A 78 -2.90 -11.50 22.00
C ASN A 78 -4.18 -10.66 22.10
N ALA A 79 -5.31 -11.31 21.84
CA ALA A 79 -6.63 -10.67 21.84
C ALA A 79 -7.07 -10.21 23.24
N THR A 80 -6.51 -10.80 24.31
CA THR A 80 -6.82 -10.40 25.70
C THR A 80 -6.14 -9.08 26.04
N ASP A 81 -4.86 -8.94 25.66
CA ASP A 81 -4.05 -7.76 25.95
C ASP A 81 -4.16 -6.68 24.85
N GLY A 82 -4.68 -7.03 23.68
CA GLY A 82 -4.81 -6.14 22.53
C GLY A 82 -3.48 -5.78 21.87
N THR A 83 -2.49 -6.67 21.92
CA THR A 83 -1.12 -6.45 21.42
C THR A 83 -0.76 -7.40 20.28
N GLY A 84 0.20 -7.02 19.43
CA GLY A 84 0.60 -7.82 18.27
C GLY A 84 -0.46 -7.82 17.17
N GLY A 85 -0.33 -8.72 16.20
CA GLY A 85 -1.18 -8.77 15.01
C GLY A 85 -0.41 -8.36 13.77
N MET A 86 -1.11 -7.87 12.75
CA MET A 86 -0.51 -7.37 11.52
C MET A 86 0.20 -6.03 11.78
N ASP A 87 1.40 -6.10 12.37
CA ASP A 87 2.21 -4.97 12.81
C ASP A 87 3.66 -5.05 12.32
N ALA A 88 3.99 -5.98 11.44
CA ALA A 88 5.33 -6.22 10.91
C ALA A 88 6.39 -6.57 11.99
N SER A 89 5.99 -7.02 13.18
CA SER A 89 6.91 -7.49 14.22
C SER A 89 7.75 -8.69 13.77
N ILE A 90 7.29 -9.50 12.81
CA ILE A 90 8.05 -10.63 12.26
C ILE A 90 9.44 -10.23 11.72
N MET A 91 9.63 -8.96 11.34
CA MET A 91 10.94 -8.45 10.90
C MET A 91 12.03 -8.56 11.98
N PHE A 92 11.63 -8.73 13.25
CA PHE A 92 12.51 -8.96 14.41
C PHE A 92 12.57 -10.42 14.88
N GLU A 93 11.91 -11.35 14.18
CA GLU A 93 11.59 -12.70 14.70
C GLU A 93 12.06 -13.84 13.78
N MET A 94 12.76 -13.51 12.69
CA MET A 94 13.15 -14.48 11.66
C MET A 94 14.21 -15.49 12.12
N ASP A 95 14.83 -15.30 13.28
CA ASP A 95 15.78 -16.25 13.87
C ASP A 95 15.09 -17.30 14.76
N ARG A 96 13.78 -17.19 14.96
CA ARG A 96 13.01 -18.13 15.78
C ARG A 96 12.78 -19.46 15.05
N PRO A 97 12.74 -20.59 15.79
CA PRO A 97 12.45 -21.90 15.21
C PRO A 97 11.13 -21.97 14.43
N GLU A 98 10.14 -21.20 14.87
CA GLU A 98 8.80 -21.11 14.29
C GLU A 98 8.75 -20.32 12.94
N ASN A 99 9.84 -19.64 12.58
CA ASN A 99 9.97 -18.85 11.35
C ASN A 99 11.09 -19.34 10.41
N PRO A 100 11.15 -20.64 10.04
CA PRO A 100 12.21 -21.15 9.19
C PRO A 100 12.05 -20.72 7.74
N GLY A 101 13.18 -20.73 7.02
CA GLY A 101 13.26 -20.51 5.58
C GLY A 101 13.44 -19.04 5.17
N THR A 102 13.50 -18.81 3.85
CA THR A 102 13.82 -17.49 3.28
C THR A 102 12.60 -16.67 2.88
N ALA A 103 11.39 -17.18 3.10
CA ALA A 103 10.14 -16.57 2.66
C ALA A 103 9.98 -15.12 3.17
N PHE A 104 10.15 -14.90 4.48
CA PHE A 104 9.97 -13.59 5.12
C PHE A 104 10.95 -12.54 4.58
N ASN A 105 12.24 -12.90 4.51
CA ASN A 105 13.26 -12.06 3.90
C ASN A 105 12.94 -11.76 2.42
N GLY A 106 12.48 -12.76 1.67
CA GLY A 106 12.06 -12.60 0.28
C GLY A 106 10.91 -11.60 0.12
N THR A 107 9.85 -11.76 0.92
CA THR A 107 8.69 -10.86 0.94
C THR A 107 9.11 -9.43 1.31
N MET A 108 9.86 -9.24 2.39
CA MET A 108 10.31 -7.91 2.81
C MET A 108 11.25 -7.25 1.79
N ASN A 109 12.19 -8.01 1.20
CA ASN A 109 13.08 -7.50 0.16
C ASN A 109 12.35 -7.08 -1.12
N PHE A 110 11.19 -7.67 -1.41
CA PHE A 110 10.33 -7.20 -2.48
C PHE A 110 9.55 -5.95 -2.05
N MET A 111 8.92 -5.99 -0.87
CA MET A 111 8.03 -4.94 -0.37
C MET A 111 8.75 -3.63 -0.05
N ILE A 112 10.04 -3.68 0.29
CA ILE A 112 10.84 -2.47 0.57
C ILE A 112 10.87 -1.48 -0.59
N ASN A 113 10.62 -1.92 -1.84
CA ASN A 113 10.50 -1.04 -3.00
C ASN A 113 9.31 -0.08 -2.91
N PHE A 114 8.31 -0.41 -2.09
CA PHE A 114 7.09 0.37 -1.88
C PHE A 114 7.04 1.01 -0.48
N TYR A 115 7.93 0.59 0.43
CA TYR A 115 8.02 1.09 1.81
C TYR A 115 8.54 2.53 1.84
N ASN A 116 7.77 3.41 2.49
CA ASN A 116 8.10 4.84 2.62
C ASN A 116 7.31 5.47 3.78
N ILE A 117 7.53 6.76 4.04
CA ILE A 117 6.91 7.44 5.19
C ILE A 117 5.37 7.49 5.16
N GLN A 118 4.74 7.26 4.01
CA GLN A 118 3.28 7.20 3.84
C GLN A 118 2.71 5.78 3.93
N VAL A 119 3.55 4.72 3.85
CA VAL A 119 3.09 3.32 3.86
C VAL A 119 3.99 2.45 4.72
N SER A 120 3.42 1.89 5.78
CA SER A 120 4.09 0.98 6.72
C SER A 120 4.36 -0.39 6.09
N MET A 121 5.33 -1.14 6.63
CA MET A 121 5.56 -2.53 6.20
C MET A 121 4.36 -3.42 6.55
N ALA A 122 3.68 -3.14 7.66
CA ALA A 122 2.46 -3.84 8.05
C ALA A 122 1.32 -3.66 7.04
N ASP A 123 1.13 -2.44 6.49
CA ASP A 123 0.19 -2.23 5.38
C ASP A 123 0.62 -2.98 4.11
N LEU A 124 1.93 -3.09 3.86
CA LEU A 124 2.47 -3.86 2.74
C LEU A 124 2.27 -5.39 2.90
N PHE A 125 2.24 -5.93 4.12
CA PHE A 125 1.91 -7.34 4.33
C PHE A 125 0.44 -7.65 4.07
N ALA A 126 -0.48 -6.78 4.52
CA ALA A 126 -1.88 -6.89 4.13
C ALA A 126 -2.06 -6.77 2.60
N LEU A 127 -1.33 -5.85 1.98
CA LEU A 127 -1.28 -5.68 0.52
C LEU A 127 -0.71 -6.92 -0.19
N ALA A 128 0.24 -7.63 0.44
CA ALA A 128 0.79 -8.87 -0.07
C ALA A 128 -0.30 -9.94 -0.19
N VAL A 129 -1.14 -10.11 0.85
CA VAL A 129 -2.27 -11.04 0.81
C VAL A 129 -3.26 -10.67 -0.30
N TYR A 130 -3.58 -9.38 -0.43
CA TYR A 130 -4.46 -8.88 -1.49
C TYR A 130 -3.98 -9.30 -2.90
N HIS A 131 -2.72 -9.02 -3.22
CA HIS A 131 -2.17 -9.33 -4.55
C HIS A 131 -1.91 -10.82 -4.73
N ALA A 132 -1.48 -11.55 -3.70
CA ALA A 132 -1.24 -12.99 -3.77
C ALA A 132 -2.55 -13.75 -4.08
N VAL A 133 -3.59 -13.52 -3.28
CA VAL A 133 -4.90 -14.17 -3.47
C VAL A 133 -5.51 -13.79 -4.82
N GLY A 134 -5.50 -12.50 -5.17
CA GLY A 134 -6.05 -12.02 -6.44
C GLY A 134 -5.30 -12.56 -7.67
N SER A 135 -3.96 -12.65 -7.62
CA SER A 135 -3.15 -13.19 -8.72
C SER A 135 -3.38 -14.70 -8.94
N CYS A 136 -3.79 -15.41 -7.88
CA CYS A 136 -4.14 -16.82 -7.92
C CYS A 136 -5.62 -17.09 -8.24
N GLY A 137 -6.39 -16.06 -8.60
CA GLY A 137 -7.81 -16.19 -8.95
C GLY A 137 -8.76 -16.31 -7.76
N GLY A 138 -8.27 -16.06 -6.54
CA GLY A 138 -9.06 -16.11 -5.32
C GLY A 138 -9.95 -14.89 -5.11
N PRO A 139 -10.69 -14.85 -3.99
CA PRO A 139 -11.62 -13.75 -3.70
C PRO A 139 -10.91 -12.41 -3.50
N ARG A 140 -11.61 -11.31 -3.83
CA ARG A 140 -11.15 -9.95 -3.51
C ARG A 140 -11.19 -9.72 -1.99
N ILE A 141 -10.01 -9.63 -1.38
CA ILE A 141 -9.81 -9.11 -0.03
C ILE A 141 -9.91 -7.57 -0.09
N ALA A 142 -10.60 -6.96 0.85
CA ALA A 142 -10.69 -5.51 0.96
C ALA A 142 -9.44 -4.96 1.67
N MET A 143 -8.90 -3.86 1.15
CA MET A 143 -7.75 -3.20 1.74
C MET A 143 -8.18 -2.00 2.58
N ARG A 144 -7.71 -1.96 3.82
CA ARG A 144 -7.71 -0.79 4.71
C ARG A 144 -6.26 -0.41 4.99
N GLY A 145 -5.98 0.86 5.24
CA GLY A 145 -4.65 1.35 5.63
C GLY A 145 -4.57 1.77 7.09
N GLY A 146 -3.38 2.19 7.51
CA GLY A 146 -3.14 2.76 8.83
C GLY A 146 -2.52 1.81 9.84
N ARG A 147 -2.03 0.63 9.41
CA ARG A 147 -1.23 -0.24 10.29
C ARG A 147 0.06 0.45 10.67
N ILE A 148 0.53 0.17 11.88
CA ILE A 148 1.74 0.78 12.46
C ILE A 148 2.78 -0.31 12.62
N ASP A 149 3.98 -0.07 12.09
CA ASP A 149 5.11 -0.99 12.25
C ASP A 149 5.52 -1.09 13.71
N ALA A 150 5.70 -2.31 14.20
CA ALA A 150 6.27 -2.61 15.50
C ALA A 150 7.72 -2.12 15.57
N THR A 151 8.16 -1.80 16.79
CA THR A 151 9.53 -1.34 17.06
C THR A 151 10.41 -2.42 17.69
N SER A 152 9.83 -3.57 17.99
CA SER A 152 10.49 -4.75 18.55
C SER A 152 9.71 -6.01 18.19
N ALA A 153 10.31 -7.17 18.46
CA ALA A 153 9.62 -8.46 18.37
C ALA A 153 8.40 -8.54 19.30
N GLY A 154 7.37 -9.26 18.86
CA GLY A 154 6.23 -9.71 19.65
C GLY A 154 6.54 -10.99 20.44
N PRO A 155 5.54 -11.63 21.06
CA PRO A 155 5.72 -12.93 21.70
C PRO A 155 5.94 -14.04 20.66
N ALA A 156 6.52 -15.17 21.07
CA ALA A 156 6.50 -16.40 20.27
C ALA A 156 5.13 -17.08 20.37
N GLY A 157 4.85 -18.03 19.46
CA GLY A 157 3.59 -18.77 19.44
C GLY A 157 3.00 -18.98 18.05
N VAL A 158 3.83 -18.96 17.00
CA VAL A 158 3.38 -19.37 15.68
C VAL A 158 3.22 -20.90 15.67
N PRO A 159 2.08 -21.45 15.21
CA PRO A 159 1.88 -22.89 15.13
C PRO A 159 2.94 -23.59 14.27
N GLU A 160 3.58 -24.61 14.82
CA GLU A 160 4.57 -25.42 14.12
C GLU A 160 3.95 -26.72 13.57
N PRO A 161 4.46 -27.29 12.47
CA PRO A 161 3.92 -28.53 11.90
C PRO A 161 4.02 -29.74 12.84
N THR A 162 4.86 -29.65 13.88
CA THR A 162 5.07 -30.69 14.91
C THR A 162 4.28 -30.47 16.19
N ASP A 163 3.55 -29.35 16.31
CA ASP A 163 2.73 -29.07 17.49
C ASP A 163 1.55 -30.04 17.57
N ASP A 164 1.13 -30.36 18.81
CA ASP A 164 -0.10 -31.10 19.03
C ASP A 164 -1.34 -30.20 18.85
N LEU A 165 -2.50 -30.83 18.64
CA LEU A 165 -3.74 -30.10 18.37
C LEU A 165 -4.13 -29.13 19.50
N ASP A 166 -3.92 -29.50 20.77
CA ASP A 166 -4.25 -28.64 21.91
C ASP A 166 -3.41 -27.36 21.89
N THR A 167 -2.14 -27.46 21.51
CA THR A 167 -1.22 -26.32 21.34
C THR A 167 -1.66 -25.41 20.20
N ILE A 168 -1.96 -25.98 19.02
CA ILE A 168 -2.42 -25.22 17.85
C ILE A 168 -3.73 -24.49 18.18
N VAL A 169 -4.69 -25.17 18.81
CA VAL A 169 -5.96 -24.57 19.24
C VAL A 169 -5.72 -23.43 20.24
N ALA A 170 -4.78 -23.57 21.18
CA ALA A 170 -4.46 -22.52 22.13
C ALA A 170 -3.82 -21.29 21.47
N GLN A 171 -2.94 -21.48 20.49
CA GLN A 171 -2.31 -20.40 19.72
C GLN A 171 -3.37 -19.60 18.92
N PHE A 172 -4.23 -20.28 18.17
CA PHE A 172 -5.33 -19.62 17.44
C PHE A 172 -6.33 -18.93 18.39
N ALA A 173 -6.65 -19.55 19.52
CA ALA A 173 -7.52 -18.95 20.53
C ALA A 173 -6.92 -17.68 21.15
N SER A 174 -5.60 -17.64 21.36
CA SER A 174 -4.89 -16.43 21.83
C SER A 174 -5.02 -15.28 20.84
N ALA A 175 -4.95 -15.58 19.54
CA ALA A 175 -5.17 -14.62 18.45
C ALA A 175 -6.65 -14.26 18.23
N GLY A 176 -7.58 -14.88 18.97
CA GLY A 176 -9.01 -14.59 18.91
C GLY A 176 -9.80 -15.41 17.88
N PHE A 177 -9.27 -16.55 17.43
CA PHE A 177 -9.93 -17.45 16.49
C PHE A 177 -10.43 -18.74 17.16
N SER A 178 -11.62 -19.16 16.76
CA SER A 178 -12.23 -20.44 17.14
C SER A 178 -11.66 -21.62 16.35
N ILE A 179 -11.97 -22.84 16.77
CA ILE A 179 -11.55 -24.07 16.08
C ILE A 179 -12.01 -24.11 14.61
N SER A 180 -13.26 -23.70 14.32
CA SER A 180 -13.74 -23.65 12.93
C SER A 180 -12.98 -22.61 12.10
N GLU A 181 -12.65 -21.47 12.69
CA GLU A 181 -11.90 -20.41 12.00
C GLU A 181 -10.42 -20.80 11.80
N MET A 182 -9.83 -21.55 12.74
CA MET A 182 -8.53 -22.19 12.56
C MET A 182 -8.53 -23.12 11.35
N ILE A 183 -9.53 -24.01 11.24
CA ILE A 183 -9.65 -24.90 10.08
C ILE A 183 -9.80 -24.11 8.77
N GLN A 184 -10.67 -23.11 8.76
CA GLN A 184 -10.88 -22.24 7.60
C GLN A 184 -9.59 -21.52 7.20
N MET A 185 -8.86 -20.94 8.15
CA MET A 185 -7.65 -20.20 7.87
C MET A 185 -6.55 -21.10 7.30
N VAL A 186 -6.36 -22.30 7.88
CA VAL A 186 -5.37 -23.26 7.38
C VAL A 186 -5.76 -23.76 5.99
N ALA A 187 -7.01 -24.15 5.75
CA ALA A 187 -7.46 -24.60 4.42
C ALA A 187 -7.32 -23.49 3.36
N CYS A 188 -7.75 -22.26 3.67
CA CYS A 188 -7.67 -21.11 2.77
C CYS A 188 -6.24 -20.60 2.54
N GLY A 189 -5.32 -20.85 3.47
CA GLY A 189 -3.89 -20.58 3.28
C GLY A 189 -3.20 -21.68 2.47
N HIS A 190 -3.50 -22.95 2.78
CA HIS A 190 -2.84 -24.13 2.21
C HIS A 190 -3.42 -24.58 0.87
N THR A 191 -4.43 -23.91 0.30
CA THR A 191 -4.70 -24.03 -1.15
C THR A 191 -3.53 -23.49 -1.99
N LEU A 192 -2.66 -22.64 -1.41
CA LEU A 192 -1.44 -22.18 -2.05
C LEU A 192 -0.20 -22.79 -1.40
N GLY A 193 0.77 -23.17 -2.23
CA GLY A 193 2.12 -23.50 -1.78
C GLY A 193 2.34 -24.96 -1.39
N GLY A 194 3.14 -25.15 -0.34
CA GLY A 194 3.63 -26.47 0.06
C GLY A 194 4.78 -26.40 1.07
N VAL A 195 5.36 -27.56 1.35
CA VAL A 195 6.49 -27.72 2.28
C VAL A 195 7.80 -27.76 1.51
N HIS A 196 8.74 -26.90 1.90
CA HIS A 196 10.10 -26.89 1.36
C HIS A 196 10.97 -27.91 2.08
N GLY A 197 11.58 -28.82 1.32
CA GLY A 197 12.40 -29.89 1.87
C GLY A 197 13.68 -29.43 2.54
N VAL A 198 14.27 -28.32 2.08
CA VAL A 198 15.45 -27.72 2.71
C VAL A 198 15.19 -27.25 4.15
N ASP A 199 13.96 -26.83 4.44
CA ASP A 199 13.55 -26.34 5.76
C ASP A 199 12.97 -27.48 6.62
N PHE A 200 12.27 -28.43 5.98
CA PHE A 200 11.58 -29.53 6.66
C PHE A 200 11.86 -30.91 6.02
N PRO A 201 13.13 -31.38 6.05
CA PRO A 201 13.52 -32.61 5.35
C PRO A 201 12.87 -33.87 5.93
N ASN A 202 12.50 -33.85 7.22
CA ASN A 202 11.80 -34.96 7.86
C ASN A 202 10.34 -35.08 7.38
N ILE A 203 9.73 -33.96 6.95
CA ILE A 203 8.36 -33.92 6.47
C ILE A 203 8.32 -34.36 5.00
N THR A 204 9.19 -33.80 4.16
CA THR A 204 9.19 -34.10 2.72
C THR A 204 9.99 -35.36 2.35
N GLY A 205 10.84 -35.83 3.25
CA GLY A 205 11.78 -36.94 3.01
C GLY A 205 12.98 -36.58 2.13
N ASN A 206 13.20 -35.28 1.83
CA ASN A 206 14.24 -34.82 0.91
C ASN A 206 14.70 -33.39 1.26
N ASP A 207 15.99 -33.20 1.54
CA ASP A 207 16.58 -31.93 1.97
C ASP A 207 17.03 -30.99 0.83
N SER A 208 16.74 -31.33 -0.43
CA SER A 208 17.09 -30.52 -1.59
C SER A 208 16.39 -29.16 -1.58
N SER A 209 17.10 -28.11 -1.96
CA SER A 209 16.56 -26.74 -2.11
C SER A 209 15.49 -26.61 -3.20
N THR A 210 15.37 -27.58 -4.10
CA THR A 210 14.32 -27.62 -5.13
C THR A 210 13.20 -28.61 -4.79
N ASN A 211 13.27 -29.26 -3.63
CA ASN A 211 12.20 -30.13 -3.18
C ASN A 211 11.11 -29.27 -2.54
N PHE A 212 9.95 -29.24 -3.19
CA PHE A 212 8.78 -28.49 -2.78
C PHE A 212 7.58 -29.40 -2.98
N VAL A 213 7.02 -29.89 -1.89
CA VAL A 213 5.88 -30.81 -1.92
C VAL A 213 4.62 -30.01 -1.63
N HIS A 214 3.76 -29.91 -2.64
CA HIS A 214 2.57 -29.07 -2.60
C HIS A 214 1.51 -29.61 -1.63
N PHE A 215 0.66 -28.70 -1.14
CA PHE A 215 -0.47 -29.04 -0.29
C PHE A 215 -1.64 -29.64 -1.07
N ASP A 216 -1.79 -29.31 -2.36
CA ASP A 216 -2.76 -29.91 -3.27
C ASP A 216 -2.19 -30.03 -4.71
N SER A 217 -2.98 -30.57 -5.64
CA SER A 217 -2.53 -30.75 -7.04
C SER A 217 -2.68 -29.51 -7.93
N THR A 218 -3.35 -28.46 -7.48
CA THR A 218 -3.60 -27.20 -8.21
C THR A 218 -2.96 -26.00 -7.52
N PHE A 219 -1.76 -26.19 -6.97
CA PHE A 219 -1.04 -25.22 -6.15
C PHE A 219 -0.89 -23.79 -6.71
N ASP A 220 -1.07 -23.59 -8.02
CA ASP A 220 -1.04 -22.30 -8.70
C ASP A 220 -2.44 -21.69 -8.98
N SER A 221 -3.46 -22.20 -8.31
CA SER A 221 -4.84 -21.74 -8.34
C SER A 221 -5.39 -21.66 -6.92
N PHE A 222 -6.17 -20.61 -6.61
CA PHE A 222 -6.86 -20.50 -5.33
C PHE A 222 -8.24 -21.16 -5.46
N ASP A 223 -8.35 -22.43 -5.05
CA ASP A 223 -9.55 -23.25 -5.28
C ASP A 223 -9.79 -24.29 -4.17
N THR A 224 -10.81 -25.13 -4.33
CA THR A 224 -11.26 -26.10 -3.33
C THR A 224 -10.43 -27.39 -3.30
N THR A 225 -9.35 -27.51 -4.07
CA THR A 225 -8.65 -28.79 -4.27
C THR A 225 -8.03 -29.32 -2.98
N VAL A 226 -7.40 -28.48 -2.15
CA VAL A 226 -6.93 -28.86 -0.81
C VAL A 226 -8.02 -29.49 0.07
N VAL A 227 -9.28 -29.06 -0.09
CA VAL A 227 -10.42 -29.58 0.68
C VAL A 227 -10.94 -30.88 0.07
N THR A 228 -11.18 -30.90 -1.24
CA THR A 228 -11.77 -32.05 -1.93
C THR A 228 -10.83 -33.25 -1.92
N GLU A 229 -9.53 -33.05 -2.18
CA GLU A 229 -8.55 -34.13 -2.10
C GLU A 229 -8.41 -34.70 -0.69
N TYR A 230 -8.52 -33.85 0.34
CA TYR A 230 -8.53 -34.28 1.74
C TYR A 230 -9.75 -35.16 2.05
N LEU A 231 -10.96 -34.69 1.69
CA LEU A 231 -12.21 -35.41 1.98
C LEU A 231 -12.34 -36.72 1.19
N ASP A 232 -11.73 -36.80 0.01
CA ASP A 232 -11.74 -37.99 -0.85
C ASP A 232 -10.62 -38.98 -0.53
N ASP A 233 -9.80 -38.73 0.50
CA ASP A 233 -8.62 -39.53 0.87
C ASP A 233 -7.60 -39.68 -0.28
N THR A 234 -7.49 -38.67 -1.15
CA THR A 234 -6.57 -38.66 -2.31
C THR A 234 -5.40 -37.68 -2.18
N THR A 235 -5.47 -36.76 -1.22
CA THR A 235 -4.47 -35.72 -1.00
C THR A 235 -3.04 -36.26 -0.87
N GLN A 236 -2.10 -35.52 -1.44
CA GLN A 236 -0.66 -35.74 -1.27
C GLN A 236 -0.04 -34.72 -0.31
N ASN A 237 -0.85 -33.92 0.38
CA ASN A 237 -0.39 -32.94 1.35
C ASN A 237 0.53 -33.61 2.38
N PRO A 238 1.81 -33.23 2.46
CA PRO A 238 2.76 -33.88 3.36
C PRO A 238 2.45 -33.62 4.84
N LEU A 239 1.66 -32.60 5.16
CA LEU A 239 1.15 -32.33 6.51
C LEU A 239 -0.15 -33.11 6.82
N VAL A 240 -0.67 -33.89 5.86
CA VAL A 240 -1.77 -34.84 6.08
C VAL A 240 -1.26 -36.27 6.09
N VAL A 241 -0.53 -36.67 5.03
CA VAL A 241 -0.10 -38.06 4.79
C VAL A 241 1.32 -38.36 5.26
N GLY A 242 2.06 -37.33 5.71
CA GLY A 242 3.42 -37.46 6.20
C GLY A 242 3.52 -38.13 7.58
N PRO A 243 4.69 -38.02 8.25
CA PRO A 243 4.92 -38.63 9.56
C PRO A 243 3.89 -38.16 10.60
N GLU A 244 3.44 -39.07 11.47
CA GLU A 244 2.48 -38.76 12.56
C GLU A 244 2.97 -37.67 13.52
N THR A 245 4.29 -37.44 13.59
CA THR A 245 4.87 -36.40 14.45
C THR A 245 4.84 -35.01 13.81
N SER A 246 4.37 -34.88 12.57
CA SER A 246 4.42 -33.64 11.78
C SER A 246 3.25 -33.51 10.80
N ASN A 247 2.08 -34.04 11.16
CA ASN A 247 0.87 -34.07 10.34
C ASN A 247 -0.17 -33.03 10.80
N SER A 248 0.28 -31.78 11.03
CA SER A 248 -0.53 -30.69 11.56
C SER A 248 -1.84 -30.47 10.80
N ASP A 249 -1.83 -30.57 9.46
CA ASP A 249 -3.02 -30.34 8.65
C ASP A 249 -4.06 -31.44 8.90
N LEU A 250 -3.65 -32.71 9.07
CA LEU A 250 -4.58 -33.77 9.44
C LEU A 250 -5.23 -33.47 10.80
N LEU A 251 -4.44 -33.03 11.78
CA LEU A 251 -4.94 -32.68 13.11
C LEU A 251 -5.93 -31.51 13.05
N VAL A 252 -5.57 -30.44 12.33
CA VAL A 252 -6.42 -29.26 12.16
C VAL A 252 -7.69 -29.61 11.41
N PHE A 253 -7.61 -30.17 10.21
CA PHE A 253 -8.76 -30.46 9.35
C PHE A 253 -9.78 -31.40 10.01
N SER A 254 -9.31 -32.31 10.88
CA SER A 254 -10.17 -33.24 11.61
C SER A 254 -10.61 -32.77 13.00
N ALA A 255 -10.19 -31.59 13.46
CA ALA A 255 -10.40 -31.11 14.82
C ALA A 255 -11.89 -31.01 15.23
N ASP A 256 -12.79 -30.82 14.27
CA ASP A 256 -14.24 -30.75 14.50
C ASP A 256 -15.01 -31.96 13.92
N GLY A 257 -14.32 -33.05 13.57
CA GLY A 257 -14.90 -34.21 12.91
C GLY A 257 -15.24 -33.95 11.44
N ASN A 258 -14.42 -33.14 10.75
CA ASN A 258 -14.53 -32.74 9.34
C ASN A 258 -15.79 -31.92 9.01
N VAL A 259 -16.47 -31.35 10.01
CA VAL A 259 -17.69 -30.55 9.78
C VAL A 259 -17.34 -29.29 8.98
N THR A 260 -16.28 -28.58 9.37
CA THR A 260 -15.84 -27.38 8.65
C THR A 260 -15.30 -27.73 7.27
N MET A 261 -14.47 -28.78 7.13
CA MET A 261 -13.96 -29.20 5.82
C MET A 261 -15.10 -29.57 4.85
N GLN A 262 -16.13 -30.28 5.31
CA GLN A 262 -17.32 -30.56 4.48
C GLN A 262 -18.03 -29.28 4.02
N SER A 263 -18.12 -28.27 4.88
CA SER A 263 -18.72 -26.97 4.52
C SER A 263 -17.91 -26.16 3.50
N LEU A 264 -16.63 -26.50 3.31
CA LEU A 264 -15.72 -25.86 2.36
C LEU A 264 -15.62 -26.62 1.03
N SER A 265 -16.33 -27.75 0.87
CA SER A 265 -16.17 -28.64 -0.28
C SER A 265 -16.73 -28.11 -1.61
N ASP A 266 -17.53 -27.03 -1.57
CA ASP A 266 -18.05 -26.36 -2.76
C ASP A 266 -17.39 -25.01 -3.01
N ASP A 267 -17.21 -24.65 -4.29
CA ASP A 267 -16.43 -23.48 -4.71
C ASP A 267 -16.99 -22.15 -4.18
N GLU A 268 -18.32 -22.02 -4.06
CA GLU A 268 -18.97 -20.80 -3.59
C GLU A 268 -18.76 -20.61 -2.09
N SER A 269 -18.98 -21.66 -1.30
CA SER A 269 -18.75 -21.65 0.15
C SER A 269 -17.28 -21.47 0.48
N PHE A 270 -16.37 -22.13 -0.25
CA PHE A 270 -14.93 -21.95 -0.08
C PHE A 270 -14.52 -20.51 -0.38
N THR A 271 -14.90 -19.97 -1.55
CA THR A 271 -14.58 -18.60 -1.94
C THR A 271 -15.11 -17.59 -0.92
N THR A 272 -16.34 -17.76 -0.45
CA THR A 272 -16.97 -16.85 0.51
C THR A 272 -16.31 -16.94 1.89
N THR A 273 -16.01 -18.16 2.36
CA THR A 273 -15.39 -18.38 3.66
C THR A 273 -13.94 -17.92 3.67
N CYS A 274 -13.18 -18.22 2.62
CA CYS A 274 -11.80 -17.77 2.47
C CYS A 274 -11.70 -16.25 2.36
N LYS A 275 -12.67 -15.60 1.70
CA LYS A 275 -12.76 -14.14 1.73
C LYS A 275 -12.90 -13.61 3.15
N ASP A 276 -13.83 -14.16 3.95
CA ASP A 276 -14.09 -13.69 5.31
C ASP A 276 -12.89 -13.91 6.24
N ILE A 277 -12.35 -15.14 6.26
CA ILE A 277 -11.28 -15.49 7.20
C ILE A 277 -9.96 -14.78 6.87
N LEU A 278 -9.63 -14.62 5.57
CA LEU A 278 -8.43 -13.88 5.15
C LEU A 278 -8.61 -12.36 5.33
N GLN A 279 -9.84 -11.83 5.17
CA GLN A 279 -10.14 -10.44 5.53
C GLN A 279 -9.86 -10.19 7.01
N ARG A 280 -10.37 -11.08 7.88
CA ARG A 280 -10.14 -10.97 9.32
C ARG A 280 -8.67 -11.12 9.68
N MET A 281 -7.96 -12.07 9.06
CA MET A 281 -6.52 -12.22 9.23
C MET A 281 -5.77 -10.90 8.99
N VAL A 282 -6.01 -10.22 7.86
CA VAL A 282 -5.29 -8.96 7.59
C VAL A 282 -5.75 -7.79 8.46
N GLU A 283 -6.91 -7.87 9.10
CA GLU A 283 -7.48 -6.82 9.95
C GLU A 283 -7.19 -6.99 11.45
N VAL A 284 -6.56 -8.10 11.88
CA VAL A 284 -6.06 -8.22 13.26
C VAL A 284 -4.91 -7.24 13.47
N VAL A 285 -5.12 -6.25 14.33
CA VAL A 285 -4.14 -5.20 14.66
C VAL A 285 -4.12 -4.94 16.17
N PRO A 286 -3.06 -4.32 16.71
CA PRO A 286 -3.06 -3.87 18.10
C PRO A 286 -4.25 -2.95 18.40
N SER A 287 -4.79 -3.01 19.62
CA SER A 287 -5.99 -2.23 20.02
C SER A 287 -5.79 -0.72 19.98
N SER A 288 -4.53 -0.25 19.93
CA SER A 288 -4.19 1.16 19.76
C SER A 288 -4.27 1.65 18.30
N VAL A 289 -4.41 0.73 17.34
CA VAL A 289 -4.48 1.02 15.91
C VAL A 289 -5.93 1.06 15.47
N THR A 290 -6.29 2.07 14.67
CA THR A 290 -7.59 2.15 14.01
C THR A 290 -7.35 2.14 12.51
N LEU A 291 -7.84 1.11 11.83
CA LEU A 291 -7.76 1.01 10.38
C LEU A 291 -8.71 2.01 9.73
N SER A 292 -8.33 2.49 8.54
CA SER A 292 -9.21 3.30 7.70
C SER A 292 -10.47 2.54 7.28
N ASP A 293 -11.43 3.23 6.67
CA ASP A 293 -12.42 2.58 5.82
C ASP A 293 -11.75 1.81 4.67
N THR A 294 -12.51 0.90 4.05
CA THR A 294 -12.06 0.18 2.86
C THR A 294 -11.67 1.17 1.77
N ILE A 295 -10.46 1.02 1.24
CA ILE A 295 -9.91 1.84 0.19
C ILE A 295 -10.46 1.35 -1.13
N GLU A 296 -11.40 2.12 -1.69
CA GLU A 296 -11.94 1.89 -3.04
C GLU A 296 -11.17 2.69 -4.10
N PRO A 297 -11.20 2.27 -5.38
CA PRO A 297 -10.55 2.99 -6.46
C PRO A 297 -11.05 4.44 -6.54
N ILE A 298 -10.14 5.41 -6.48
CA ILE A 298 -10.52 6.83 -6.50
C ILE A 298 -10.98 7.20 -7.92
N PRO A 299 -12.22 7.70 -8.11
CA PRO A 299 -12.77 7.97 -9.45
C PRO A 299 -11.98 9.02 -10.24
N ILE A 300 -11.61 10.12 -9.57
CA ILE A 300 -10.88 11.25 -10.16
C ILE A 300 -9.77 11.65 -9.19
N LYS A 301 -8.52 11.52 -9.62
CA LYS A 301 -7.35 11.75 -8.77
C LYS A 301 -6.32 12.66 -9.47
N PRO A 302 -5.99 13.83 -8.88
CA PRO A 302 -4.84 14.60 -9.31
C PRO A 302 -3.55 13.80 -9.05
N VAL A 303 -2.65 13.78 -10.03
CA VAL A 303 -1.35 13.08 -9.93
C VAL A 303 -0.24 13.95 -10.48
N ALA A 304 0.94 13.88 -9.85
CA ALA A 304 2.11 14.68 -10.21
C ALA A 304 1.82 16.18 -10.34
N ILE A 305 0.97 16.70 -9.45
CA ILE A 305 0.65 18.13 -9.38
C ILE A 305 1.89 18.90 -8.92
N GLN A 306 2.27 19.92 -9.68
CA GLN A 306 3.48 20.70 -9.42
C GLN A 306 3.30 22.15 -9.85
N MET A 307 3.60 23.06 -8.92
CA MET A 307 3.91 24.45 -9.21
C MET A 307 5.36 24.57 -9.67
N THR A 308 5.61 25.35 -10.72
CA THR A 308 6.96 25.59 -11.24
C THR A 308 7.06 27.00 -11.83
N LEU A 309 8.28 27.41 -12.15
CA LEU A 309 8.56 28.65 -12.89
C LEU A 309 9.11 28.28 -14.27
N ASP A 310 8.56 28.88 -15.31
CA ASP A 310 9.09 28.67 -16.66
C ASP A 310 10.38 29.46 -16.89
N SER A 311 10.98 29.33 -18.08
CA SER A 311 12.23 30.04 -18.41
C SER A 311 12.13 31.57 -18.37
N SER A 312 10.92 32.13 -18.42
CA SER A 312 10.65 33.56 -18.29
C SER A 312 10.38 34.01 -16.84
N GLY A 313 10.28 33.05 -15.91
CA GLY A 313 9.87 33.28 -14.54
C GLY A 313 8.36 33.31 -14.32
N ALA A 314 7.57 32.89 -15.31
CA ALA A 314 6.13 32.85 -15.17
C ALA A 314 5.70 31.64 -14.37
N LEU A 315 4.84 31.88 -13.38
CA LEU A 315 4.26 30.84 -12.54
C LEU A 315 3.38 29.90 -13.38
N THR A 316 3.73 28.63 -13.36
CA THR A 316 3.11 27.59 -14.17
C THR A 316 2.61 26.46 -13.28
N PHE A 317 1.38 26.04 -13.53
CA PHE A 317 0.75 24.89 -12.87
C PHE A 317 0.72 23.71 -13.82
N THR A 318 1.24 22.57 -13.37
CA THR A 318 1.39 21.35 -14.18
C THR A 318 0.91 20.13 -13.42
N GLY A 319 0.51 19.11 -14.17
CA GLY A 319 0.19 17.80 -13.61
C GLY A 319 -0.70 17.00 -14.53
N GLU A 320 -1.28 15.93 -13.99
CA GLU A 320 -2.25 15.12 -14.69
C GLU A 320 -3.46 14.79 -13.81
N ILE A 321 -4.59 14.52 -14.44
CA ILE A 321 -5.76 13.94 -13.79
C ILE A 321 -5.87 12.48 -14.22
N ARG A 322 -5.81 11.56 -13.25
CA ARG A 322 -6.15 10.15 -13.44
C ARG A 322 -7.66 9.97 -13.30
N VAL A 323 -8.27 9.34 -14.30
CA VAL A 323 -9.70 9.03 -14.35
C VAL A 323 -9.89 7.52 -14.35
N LEU A 324 -10.64 7.00 -13.39
CA LEU A 324 -11.09 5.60 -13.37
C LEU A 324 -12.12 5.37 -14.47
N THR A 325 -11.82 4.50 -15.43
CA THR A 325 -12.66 4.27 -16.61
C THR A 325 -13.43 2.95 -16.62
N SER A 326 -13.19 2.04 -15.67
CA SER A 326 -13.86 0.72 -15.65
C SER A 326 -15.38 0.77 -15.70
N ASP A 327 -15.99 1.75 -15.04
CA ASP A 327 -17.44 1.85 -14.88
C ASP A 327 -18.05 3.05 -15.63
N ARG A 328 -17.35 3.60 -16.62
CA ARG A 328 -17.84 4.73 -17.43
C ARG A 328 -17.55 4.55 -18.91
N ASP A 329 -18.39 5.14 -19.77
CA ASP A 329 -18.05 5.32 -21.18
C ASP A 329 -16.90 6.33 -21.29
N ASP A 330 -15.74 5.84 -21.72
CA ASP A 330 -14.53 6.66 -21.87
C ASP A 330 -14.33 7.20 -23.29
N THR A 331 -15.29 6.98 -24.19
CA THR A 331 -15.25 7.48 -25.56
C THR A 331 -15.26 9.00 -25.59
N ASN A 332 -14.20 9.61 -26.12
CA ASN A 332 -14.06 11.07 -26.29
C ASN A 332 -14.30 11.89 -25.02
N LEU A 333 -13.89 11.38 -23.86
CA LEU A 333 -13.93 12.13 -22.60
C LEU A 333 -13.12 13.43 -22.70
N THR A 334 -13.71 14.51 -22.19
CA THR A 334 -13.02 15.79 -22.01
C THR A 334 -12.88 16.07 -20.52
N VAL A 335 -11.67 16.32 -20.05
CA VAL A 335 -11.39 16.69 -18.66
C VAL A 335 -10.91 18.14 -18.60
N ARG A 336 -11.43 18.90 -17.63
CA ARG A 336 -11.05 20.32 -17.41
C ARG A 336 -10.91 20.59 -15.93
N LEU A 337 -10.03 21.52 -15.58
CA LEU A 337 -9.98 22.06 -14.21
C LEU A 337 -10.62 23.45 -14.21
N HIS A 338 -11.27 23.80 -13.10
CA HIS A 338 -11.86 25.11 -12.83
C HIS A 338 -11.24 25.64 -11.55
N TYR A 339 -10.33 26.60 -11.66
CA TYR A 339 -9.48 27.00 -10.52
C TYR A 339 -9.90 28.33 -9.87
N ALA A 340 -9.54 28.48 -8.60
CA ALA A 340 -9.49 29.77 -7.91
C ALA A 340 -8.04 30.22 -7.80
N ASP A 341 -7.80 31.52 -7.96
CA ASP A 341 -6.46 32.10 -7.84
C ASP A 341 -5.92 32.04 -6.40
N HIS A 342 -4.72 32.55 -6.17
CA HIS A 342 -4.06 32.53 -4.86
C HIS A 342 -4.95 33.08 -3.73
N ASP A 343 -5.69 34.15 -4.02
CA ASP A 343 -6.57 34.82 -3.05
C ASP A 343 -7.96 34.17 -2.94
N GLY A 344 -8.19 33.07 -3.66
CA GLY A 344 -9.48 32.36 -3.70
C GLY A 344 -10.52 33.02 -4.61
N ASN A 345 -10.15 34.01 -5.43
CA ASN A 345 -11.06 34.59 -6.40
C ASN A 345 -11.16 33.66 -7.63
N ILE A 346 -12.32 33.65 -8.29
CA ILE A 346 -12.51 32.88 -9.53
C ILE A 346 -12.20 33.80 -10.71
N PRO A 347 -11.12 33.56 -11.49
CA PRO A 347 -10.79 34.38 -12.64
C PRO A 347 -11.86 34.31 -13.74
N SER A 348 -11.94 35.33 -14.59
CA SER A 348 -12.87 35.33 -15.74
C SER A 348 -12.58 34.23 -16.76
N ASN A 349 -11.32 33.78 -16.83
CA ASN A 349 -10.89 32.58 -17.56
C ASN A 349 -10.29 31.58 -16.56
N ASN A 350 -11.15 30.94 -15.77
CA ASN A 350 -10.74 29.99 -14.72
C ASN A 350 -10.64 28.54 -15.22
N THR A 351 -10.79 28.29 -16.52
CA THR A 351 -10.78 26.93 -17.06
C THR A 351 -9.39 26.55 -17.58
N ILE A 352 -8.87 25.43 -17.11
CA ILE A 352 -7.62 24.84 -17.61
C ILE A 352 -8.00 23.62 -18.47
N PRO A 353 -7.70 23.64 -19.79
CA PRO A 353 -7.89 22.48 -20.64
C PRO A 353 -6.82 21.42 -20.34
N THR A 354 -7.19 20.15 -20.51
CA THR A 354 -6.26 19.03 -20.46
C THR A 354 -6.06 18.41 -21.85
N VAL A 355 -4.99 17.63 -21.99
CA VAL A 355 -4.68 16.82 -23.17
C VAL A 355 -4.67 15.36 -22.77
N VAL A 356 -5.33 14.51 -23.55
CA VAL A 356 -5.33 13.06 -23.34
C VAL A 356 -3.90 12.52 -23.45
N VAL A 357 -3.46 11.78 -22.45
CA VAL A 357 -2.23 10.99 -22.52
C VAL A 357 -2.57 9.69 -23.27
N PRO A 358 -1.88 9.35 -24.38
CA PRO A 358 -2.22 8.20 -25.22
C PRO A 358 -1.73 6.87 -24.63
N MET A 359 -1.86 6.71 -23.31
CA MET A 359 -1.50 5.51 -22.55
C MET A 359 -2.48 5.34 -21.39
N SER A 360 -2.77 4.10 -21.02
CA SER A 360 -3.67 3.76 -19.93
C SER A 360 -2.94 2.97 -18.84
N GLY A 361 -3.50 2.99 -17.64
CA GLY A 361 -3.07 2.18 -16.50
C GLY A 361 -4.11 1.11 -16.19
N TYR A 362 -3.67 -0.01 -15.60
CA TYR A 362 -4.52 -1.16 -15.33
C TYR A 362 -4.22 -1.80 -13.98
N GLY A 363 -5.21 -2.47 -13.40
CA GLY A 363 -5.09 -3.33 -12.23
C GLY A 363 -6.20 -4.37 -12.19
N PHE A 364 -6.43 -4.99 -11.02
CA PHE A 364 -7.52 -5.96 -10.88
C PHE A 364 -8.88 -5.29 -11.07
N HIS A 365 -9.51 -5.57 -12.22
CA HIS A 365 -10.83 -5.05 -12.63
C HIS A 365 -10.92 -3.52 -12.74
N VAL A 366 -9.78 -2.82 -12.74
CA VAL A 366 -9.70 -1.35 -12.78
C VAL A 366 -8.87 -0.88 -13.97
N ASN A 367 -9.40 0.11 -14.70
CA ASN A 367 -8.76 0.77 -15.82
C ASN A 367 -8.66 2.27 -15.56
N PHE A 368 -7.58 2.90 -16.01
CA PHE A 368 -7.32 4.32 -15.82
C PHE A 368 -6.87 4.99 -17.10
N ASN A 369 -7.44 6.17 -17.39
CA ASN A 369 -6.94 7.10 -18.41
C ASN A 369 -6.38 8.36 -17.74
N PHE A 370 -5.47 9.04 -18.42
CA PHE A 370 -4.73 10.19 -17.86
C PHE A 370 -4.85 11.41 -18.76
N TYR A 371 -4.95 12.58 -18.13
CA TYR A 371 -5.20 13.87 -18.79
C TYR A 371 -4.21 14.90 -18.27
N ALA A 372 -3.22 15.26 -19.09
CA ALA A 372 -2.14 16.16 -18.71
C ALA A 372 -2.51 17.63 -18.93
N PHE A 373 -1.97 18.52 -18.10
CA PHE A 373 -2.05 19.96 -18.30
C PHE A 373 -0.74 20.65 -17.92
N SER A 374 -0.51 21.80 -18.54
CA SER A 374 0.56 22.73 -18.21
C SER A 374 0.11 24.12 -18.64
N VAL A 375 -0.07 25.02 -17.69
CA VAL A 375 -0.69 26.33 -17.92
C VAL A 375 -0.09 27.40 -17.03
N ALA A 376 0.04 28.61 -17.55
CA ALA A 376 0.44 29.77 -16.76
C ALA A 376 -0.71 30.21 -15.84
N VAL A 377 -0.38 30.43 -14.57
CA VAL A 377 -1.30 30.93 -13.53
C VAL A 377 -0.69 32.19 -12.91
N PRO A 378 -0.72 33.34 -13.61
CA PRO A 378 0.03 34.54 -13.21
C PRO A 378 -0.40 35.10 -11.83
N ASN A 379 -1.66 34.89 -11.44
CA ASN A 379 -2.19 35.28 -10.13
C ASN A 379 -2.15 34.14 -9.12
N GLY A 380 -1.45 33.05 -9.43
CA GLY A 380 -1.40 31.87 -8.57
C GLY A 380 -2.65 31.01 -8.59
N ILE A 381 -2.66 30.01 -7.71
CA ILE A 381 -3.73 29.03 -7.56
C ILE A 381 -3.81 28.54 -6.11
N SER A 382 -5.03 28.44 -5.57
CA SER A 382 -5.29 27.92 -4.22
C SER A 382 -6.16 26.65 -4.22
N SER A 383 -6.98 26.47 -5.25
CA SER A 383 -7.80 25.28 -5.40
C SER A 383 -8.30 25.12 -6.82
N PHE A 384 -8.81 23.94 -7.14
CA PHE A 384 -9.53 23.68 -8.38
C PHE A 384 -10.61 22.63 -8.20
N ASN A 385 -11.64 22.68 -9.04
CA ASN A 385 -12.59 21.59 -9.26
C ASN A 385 -12.28 20.92 -10.60
N ILE A 386 -12.70 19.68 -10.78
CA ILE A 386 -12.49 18.93 -12.02
C ILE A 386 -13.83 18.67 -12.65
N SER A 387 -14.00 18.99 -13.94
CA SER A 387 -15.14 18.52 -14.71
C SER A 387 -14.75 17.46 -15.72
N VAL A 388 -15.59 16.44 -15.83
CA VAL A 388 -15.47 15.35 -16.79
C VAL A 388 -16.72 15.37 -17.67
N THR A 389 -16.54 15.61 -18.96
CA THR A 389 -17.62 15.66 -19.94
C THR A 389 -17.55 14.45 -20.85
N SER A 390 -18.66 13.70 -20.92
CA SER A 390 -18.81 12.55 -21.83
C SER A 390 -19.06 12.98 -23.28
N SER A 391 -18.95 12.02 -24.21
CA SER A 391 -19.31 12.22 -25.62
C SER A 391 -20.76 12.69 -25.83
N SER A 392 -21.66 12.35 -24.91
CA SER A 392 -23.06 12.79 -24.91
C SER A 392 -23.25 14.27 -24.54
N GLY A 393 -22.21 14.92 -24.00
CA GLY A 393 -22.26 16.26 -23.45
C GLY A 393 -22.69 16.33 -21.98
N ALA A 394 -22.99 15.20 -21.32
CA ALA A 394 -23.21 15.17 -19.88
C ALA A 394 -21.90 15.49 -19.13
N GLU A 395 -21.98 16.46 -18.21
CA GLU A 395 -20.84 16.93 -17.41
C GLU A 395 -21.03 16.52 -15.94
N GLU A 396 -20.00 15.89 -15.39
CA GLU A 396 -19.85 15.61 -13.96
C GLU A 396 -18.80 16.56 -13.38
N VAL A 397 -19.12 17.21 -12.27
CA VAL A 397 -18.18 18.08 -11.55
C VAL A 397 -17.80 17.39 -10.24
N TYR A 398 -16.49 17.26 -10.04
CA TYR A 398 -15.88 16.73 -8.85
C TYR A 398 -15.28 17.91 -8.07
N ASP A 399 -15.83 18.16 -6.89
CA ASP A 399 -15.50 19.28 -6.00
C ASP A 399 -14.80 18.82 -4.72
N ASN A 400 -14.29 17.58 -4.72
CA ASN A 400 -13.49 17.02 -3.63
C ASN A 400 -14.18 17.15 -2.26
N GLY A 401 -15.44 16.73 -2.17
CA GLY A 401 -16.23 16.84 -0.94
C GLY A 401 -16.72 18.25 -0.62
N GLY A 402 -16.86 19.10 -1.65
CA GLY A 402 -17.34 20.47 -1.53
C GLY A 402 -16.30 21.53 -1.14
N ILE A 403 -15.04 21.13 -0.88
CA ILE A 403 -13.96 22.06 -0.51
C ILE A 403 -13.00 22.38 -1.66
N GLY A 404 -13.12 21.68 -2.78
CA GLY A 404 -12.21 21.74 -3.92
C GLY A 404 -10.91 20.95 -3.70
N TYR A 405 -10.19 20.67 -4.79
CA TYR A 405 -8.86 20.10 -4.74
C TYR A 405 -7.89 21.20 -4.33
N LEU A 406 -7.48 21.20 -3.06
CA LEU A 406 -6.64 22.24 -2.49
C LEU A 406 -5.20 22.13 -2.99
N THR A 407 -4.60 23.27 -3.31
CA THR A 407 -3.19 23.39 -3.69
C THR A 407 -2.65 24.72 -3.18
N GLN A 408 -1.35 24.96 -3.31
CA GLN A 408 -0.74 26.20 -2.85
C GLN A 408 0.49 26.53 -3.69
N ASP A 409 0.83 27.80 -3.68
CA ASP A 409 1.99 28.38 -4.37
C ASP A 409 2.78 29.36 -3.48
N ASN A 410 2.63 29.21 -2.15
CA ASN A 410 3.39 29.89 -1.12
C ASN A 410 4.83 29.37 -1.03
N ILE A 411 5.01 28.05 -1.17
CA ILE A 411 6.31 27.40 -1.32
C ILE A 411 6.20 26.25 -2.30
N PHE A 412 7.14 26.14 -3.23
CA PHE A 412 7.18 24.97 -4.10
C PHE A 412 8.60 24.62 -4.55
N PHE A 413 8.81 23.32 -4.70
CA PHE A 413 10.08 22.73 -5.09
C PHE A 413 10.40 23.01 -6.56
N LEU A 414 11.63 23.41 -6.83
CA LEU A 414 12.15 23.66 -8.17
C LEU A 414 13.16 22.56 -8.58
N SER A 415 12.64 21.50 -9.19
CA SER A 415 13.46 20.41 -9.75
C SER A 415 14.60 20.88 -10.66
N PRO A 416 14.40 21.85 -11.59
CA PRO A 416 15.47 22.31 -12.49
C PRO A 416 16.69 22.93 -11.80
N HIS A 417 16.55 23.39 -10.54
CA HIS A 417 17.63 23.99 -9.74
C HIS A 417 18.14 23.06 -8.64
N SER A 418 17.60 21.85 -8.56
CA SER A 418 17.87 20.89 -7.49
C SER A 418 18.64 19.70 -8.04
N CYS A 419 19.41 19.06 -7.17
CA CYS A 419 20.39 18.05 -7.57
C CYS A 419 20.66 17.06 -6.43
N LEU A 420 21.11 15.86 -6.81
CA LEU A 420 21.71 14.88 -5.92
C LEU A 420 23.13 14.59 -6.41
N VAL A 421 24.11 15.27 -5.84
CA VAL A 421 25.52 15.15 -6.23
C VAL A 421 26.10 13.88 -5.61
N GLN A 422 26.53 12.95 -6.47
CA GLN A 422 27.04 11.64 -6.08
C GLN A 422 28.55 11.65 -5.75
N GLU A 423 29.09 12.82 -5.43
CA GLU A 423 30.43 12.95 -4.87
C GLU A 423 30.35 12.67 -3.38
N VAL A 424 31.21 11.77 -2.92
CA VAL A 424 31.19 11.25 -1.55
C VAL A 424 31.90 12.22 -0.62
N ASP A 425 31.22 12.66 0.44
CA ASP A 425 31.80 13.51 1.48
C ASP A 425 32.70 12.72 2.47
N GLU A 426 33.22 13.40 3.50
CA GLU A 426 34.08 12.77 4.53
C GLU A 426 33.38 11.63 5.30
N ASN A 427 32.04 11.61 5.32
CA ASN A 427 31.22 10.63 6.02
C ASN A 427 30.72 9.49 5.12
N GLY A 428 31.06 9.50 3.83
CA GLY A 428 30.56 8.50 2.91
C GLY A 428 29.20 8.83 2.29
N ASN A 429 28.72 10.08 2.42
CA ASN A 429 27.37 10.51 2.04
C ASN A 429 27.37 11.29 0.71
N TRP A 430 26.20 11.37 0.07
CA TRP A 430 25.94 12.21 -1.10
C TRP A 430 25.33 13.54 -0.67
N ASN A 431 25.47 14.57 -1.50
CA ASN A 431 24.91 15.88 -1.19
C ASN A 431 23.59 16.09 -1.95
N LEU A 432 22.48 16.07 -1.20
CA LEU A 432 21.17 16.50 -1.71
C LEU A 432 21.08 18.01 -1.59
N THR A 433 20.82 18.71 -2.69
CA THR A 433 20.49 20.14 -2.65
C THR A 433 19.12 20.36 -3.28
N ALA A 434 18.22 20.94 -2.50
CA ALA A 434 16.88 21.31 -2.95
C ALA A 434 16.74 22.82 -3.00
N VAL A 435 16.10 23.31 -4.04
CA VAL A 435 15.74 24.72 -4.19
C VAL A 435 14.23 24.83 -4.16
N ALA A 436 13.73 25.81 -3.41
CA ALA A 436 12.31 26.14 -3.35
C ALA A 436 12.10 27.62 -3.69
N ALA A 437 11.02 27.92 -4.40
CA ALA A 437 10.51 29.28 -4.52
C ALA A 437 9.55 29.55 -3.37
N VAL A 438 9.73 30.67 -2.67
CA VAL A 438 8.84 31.16 -1.62
C VAL A 438 8.26 32.49 -2.04
N ARG A 439 6.94 32.64 -1.92
CA ARG A 439 6.19 33.83 -2.34
C ARG A 439 6.53 35.04 -1.44
N ASN A 440 6.70 36.22 -2.04
CA ASN A 440 7.16 37.43 -1.34
C ASN A 440 6.03 38.27 -0.71
N ASP A 441 4.79 38.09 -1.13
CA ASP A 441 3.60 38.84 -0.66
C ASP A 441 3.09 38.34 0.71
N VAL A 442 3.43 37.11 1.08
CA VAL A 442 3.25 36.54 2.43
C VAL A 442 4.58 36.61 3.17
N LEU A 443 4.57 37.09 4.42
CA LEU A 443 5.77 37.13 5.28
C LEU A 443 6.14 35.72 5.77
N LEU A 444 6.65 34.90 4.85
CA LEU A 444 7.14 33.55 5.10
C LEU A 444 8.65 33.60 5.29
N THR A 445 9.12 33.10 6.42
CA THR A 445 10.54 33.11 6.80
C THR A 445 10.97 31.75 7.31
N ASN A 446 12.25 31.46 7.19
CA ASN A 446 12.89 30.23 7.65
C ASN A 446 12.30 28.95 7.01
N PRO A 447 12.33 28.82 5.67
CA PRO A 447 11.98 27.56 5.02
C PRO A 447 12.93 26.42 5.45
N SER A 448 12.40 25.20 5.44
CA SER A 448 13.12 23.97 5.81
C SER A 448 13.07 22.95 4.67
N LEU A 449 14.16 22.18 4.55
CA LEU A 449 14.26 20.97 3.76
C LEU A 449 14.16 19.79 4.72
N ASP A 450 13.06 19.05 4.65
CA ASP A 450 12.78 17.92 5.55
C ASP A 450 12.97 16.61 4.78
N VAL A 451 13.99 15.84 5.14
CA VAL A 451 14.47 14.67 4.39
C VAL A 451 14.15 13.40 5.15
N VAL A 452 13.55 12.41 4.47
CA VAL A 452 13.39 11.07 5.03
C VAL A 452 14.72 10.31 4.91
N VAL A 453 15.30 9.97 6.05
CA VAL A 453 16.55 9.21 6.17
C VAL A 453 16.25 7.74 6.46
N LYS A 454 16.90 6.85 5.72
CA LYS A 454 16.82 5.40 5.87
C LYS A 454 18.02 4.90 6.68
N THR A 455 17.76 4.44 7.90
CA THR A 455 18.77 3.84 8.77
C THR A 455 18.70 2.33 8.70
N GLN A 456 19.78 1.69 8.25
CA GLN A 456 19.87 0.23 8.21
C GLN A 456 19.86 -0.36 9.62
N ARG A 457 19.17 -1.50 9.77
CA ARG A 457 19.06 -2.24 11.02
C ARG A 457 19.78 -3.58 10.88
N ILE A 458 20.61 -3.94 11.87
CA ILE A 458 21.37 -5.20 11.82
C ILE A 458 20.40 -6.39 11.82
N GLY A 459 20.52 -7.27 10.82
CA GLY A 459 19.70 -8.48 10.71
C GLY A 459 18.27 -8.26 10.21
N ILE A 460 17.88 -7.02 9.88
CA ILE A 460 16.52 -6.67 9.46
C ILE A 460 16.58 -6.03 8.06
N PRO A 461 15.90 -6.58 7.04
CA PRO A 461 15.97 -6.06 5.67
C PRO A 461 15.33 -4.67 5.55
N VAL A 462 14.33 -4.37 6.37
CA VAL A 462 13.58 -3.11 6.33
C VAL A 462 14.33 -2.02 7.11
N PRO A 463 14.65 -0.85 6.54
CA PRO A 463 15.29 0.25 7.25
C PRO A 463 14.32 0.94 8.21
N LEU A 464 14.85 1.62 9.23
CA LEU A 464 14.08 2.59 10.01
C LEU A 464 14.01 3.91 9.23
N LEU A 465 12.82 4.52 9.16
CA LEU A 465 12.63 5.83 8.55
C LEU A 465 12.57 6.92 9.63
N THR A 466 13.37 7.97 9.45
CA THR A 466 13.34 9.17 10.30
C THR A 466 13.30 10.42 9.43
N VAL A 467 12.67 11.49 9.90
CA VAL A 467 12.69 12.78 9.20
C VAL A 467 13.75 13.66 9.85
N GLU A 468 14.67 14.19 9.05
CA GLU A 468 15.70 15.13 9.46
C GLU A 468 15.57 16.44 8.69
N SER A 469 15.64 17.56 9.39
CA SER A 469 15.43 18.90 8.82
C SER A 469 16.75 19.63 8.62
N SER A 470 16.87 20.35 7.51
CA SER A 470 17.95 21.30 7.21
C SER A 470 17.36 22.66 6.90
N ALA A 471 17.90 23.71 7.53
CA ALA A 471 17.46 25.07 7.24
C ALA A 471 17.80 25.44 5.79
N MET A 472 16.88 26.13 5.12
CA MET A 472 17.13 26.67 3.79
C MET A 472 17.53 28.14 3.88
N GLU A 473 18.56 28.52 3.13
CA GLU A 473 19.09 29.88 3.07
C GLU A 473 18.66 30.58 1.78
N ILE A 474 18.64 31.92 1.79
CA ILE A 474 18.32 32.70 0.59
C ILE A 474 19.37 32.41 -0.48
N TRP A 475 18.94 31.83 -1.59
CA TRP A 475 19.77 31.60 -2.76
C TRP A 475 19.71 32.80 -3.71
N ASN A 476 18.50 33.31 -3.97
CA ASN A 476 18.30 34.49 -4.82
C ASN A 476 17.00 35.22 -4.48
N ALA A 477 17.10 36.42 -3.91
CA ALA A 477 15.97 37.26 -3.50
C ALA A 477 15.26 38.02 -4.64
N GLY A 478 15.72 37.87 -5.89
CA GLY A 478 15.15 38.57 -7.04
C GLY A 478 15.27 37.80 -8.35
N ALA A 479 15.33 36.47 -8.29
CA ALA A 479 15.39 35.63 -9.48
C ALA A 479 14.16 35.83 -10.37
N TYR A 480 12.99 35.98 -9.73
CA TYR A 480 11.69 36.01 -10.37
C TYR A 480 10.78 37.01 -9.66
N ASP A 481 9.89 37.66 -10.43
CA ASP A 481 8.96 38.64 -9.87
C ASP A 481 8.00 37.95 -8.90
N GLY A 482 7.89 38.46 -7.67
CA GLY A 482 7.04 37.90 -6.63
C GLY A 482 7.59 36.69 -5.84
N PHE A 483 8.79 36.18 -6.15
CA PHE A 483 9.37 35.02 -5.44
C PHE A 483 10.82 35.23 -4.99
N THR A 484 11.15 34.70 -3.81
CA THR A 484 12.51 34.52 -3.32
C THR A 484 12.87 33.04 -3.39
N LEU A 485 14.02 32.73 -3.99
CA LEU A 485 14.53 31.37 -4.02
C LEU A 485 15.35 31.08 -2.77
N TYR A 486 15.09 29.93 -2.18
CA TYR A 486 15.83 29.38 -1.05
C TYR A 486 16.48 28.07 -1.46
N THR A 487 17.66 27.79 -0.91
CA THR A 487 18.40 26.53 -1.12
C THR A 487 18.70 25.88 0.23
N GLY A 488 18.47 24.58 0.32
CA GLY A 488 18.88 23.75 1.44
C GLY A 488 19.77 22.62 0.94
N SER A 489 20.82 22.32 1.69
CA SER A 489 21.68 21.15 1.44
C SER A 489 21.58 20.16 2.59
N PHE A 490 21.68 18.87 2.25
CA PHE A 490 21.60 17.77 3.20
C PHE A 490 22.63 16.69 2.84
N SER A 491 23.43 16.28 3.82
CA SER A 491 24.37 15.16 3.70
C SER A 491 23.57 13.84 3.79
N LEU A 492 23.14 13.33 2.64
CA LEU A 492 22.27 12.17 2.51
C LEU A 492 23.08 10.87 2.54
N PRO A 493 22.82 9.95 3.48
CA PRO A 493 23.44 8.63 3.47
C PRO A 493 23.21 7.91 2.13
N ILE A 494 24.24 7.28 1.57
CA ILE A 494 24.17 6.63 0.25
C ILE A 494 23.06 5.59 0.16
N TYR A 495 22.73 4.89 1.25
CA TYR A 495 21.64 3.92 1.30
C TYR A 495 20.24 4.58 1.27
N SER A 496 20.18 5.89 1.48
CA SER A 496 18.98 6.73 1.38
C SER A 496 18.88 7.47 0.05
N TRP A 497 19.73 7.18 -0.94
CA TRP A 497 19.80 7.95 -2.19
C TRP A 497 18.45 8.08 -2.92
N SER A 498 17.62 7.04 -2.87
CA SER A 498 16.24 7.03 -3.34
C SER A 498 15.33 7.13 -2.12
N THR A 499 14.99 8.37 -1.76
CA THR A 499 14.12 8.71 -0.64
C THR A 499 13.17 9.84 -1.02
N THR A 500 12.35 10.26 -0.07
CA THR A 500 11.45 11.40 -0.19
C THR A 500 11.90 12.56 0.67
N PHE A 501 11.59 13.77 0.24
CA PHE A 501 11.80 14.99 1.01
C PHE A 501 10.69 16.01 0.74
N ASP A 502 10.56 16.96 1.65
CA ASP A 502 9.61 18.05 1.60
C ASP A 502 10.37 19.38 1.66
N VAL A 503 9.81 20.41 1.02
CA VAL A 503 10.19 21.81 1.29
C VAL A 503 9.03 22.49 2.01
N THR A 504 9.32 23.08 3.17
CA THR A 504 8.28 23.57 4.08
C THR A 504 8.55 25.00 4.52
N VAL A 505 7.49 25.79 4.76
CA VAL A 505 7.59 27.11 5.41
C VAL A 505 6.28 27.45 6.12
N GLY A 506 6.35 27.72 7.42
CA GLY A 506 5.15 27.91 8.23
C GLY A 506 4.26 26.67 8.22
N GLU A 507 3.01 26.81 7.76
CA GLU A 507 2.05 25.71 7.58
C GLU A 507 2.04 25.13 6.16
N TYR A 508 2.80 25.71 5.23
CA TYR A 508 2.80 25.30 3.82
C TYR A 508 3.92 24.31 3.54
N SER A 509 3.63 23.35 2.66
CA SER A 509 4.61 22.39 2.18
C SER A 509 4.39 22.06 0.71
N ASP A 510 5.50 21.77 0.03
CA ASP A 510 5.50 21.00 -1.20
C ASP A 510 6.19 19.66 -0.94
N SER A 511 5.35 18.67 -0.65
CA SER A 511 5.76 17.42 0.00
C SER A 511 5.98 16.26 -0.96
N PHE A 512 6.61 15.20 -0.44
CA PHE A 512 6.78 13.89 -1.05
C PHE A 512 7.53 13.93 -2.39
N LYS A 513 8.57 14.77 -2.47
CA LYS A 513 9.46 14.87 -3.64
C LYS A 513 10.50 13.77 -3.61
N SER A 514 10.83 13.21 -4.78
CA SER A 514 11.81 12.13 -4.87
C SER A 514 13.22 12.68 -5.09
N SER A 515 14.18 12.21 -4.28
CA SER A 515 15.61 12.47 -4.53
C SER A 515 16.15 11.66 -5.71
N GLY A 516 15.55 10.49 -6.00
CA GLY A 516 16.03 9.55 -7.02
C GLY A 516 15.87 10.04 -8.46
N SER A 517 15.04 11.06 -8.69
CA SER A 517 14.82 11.67 -10.01
C SER A 517 15.64 12.95 -10.26
N LEU A 518 16.47 13.37 -9.30
CA LEU A 518 17.24 14.61 -9.42
C LEU A 518 18.47 14.45 -10.32
N ALA A 519 18.89 15.55 -10.93
CA ALA A 519 20.11 15.60 -11.72
C ALA A 519 21.35 15.41 -10.83
N GLY A 520 22.41 14.81 -11.39
CA GLY A 520 23.69 14.61 -10.69
C GLY A 520 24.54 15.88 -10.52
N THR A 521 24.09 17.01 -11.08
CA THR A 521 24.79 18.30 -11.07
C THR A 521 23.80 19.40 -10.75
N CYS A 522 24.21 20.35 -9.90
CA CYS A 522 23.41 21.53 -9.56
C CYS A 522 23.63 22.62 -10.61
N SER A 523 22.56 23.32 -11.00
CA SER A 523 22.60 24.38 -12.04
C SER A 523 21.92 25.67 -11.61
#